data_AF-A0A5B0PPB1-F1
#
_entry.id   AF-A0A5B0PPB1-F1
#
_cell.length_a   1.000
_cell.length_b   1.000
_cell.length_c   1.000
_cell.angle_alpha   90.00
_cell.angle_beta   90.00
_cell.angle_gamma   90.00
#
_symmetry.space_group_name_H-M   'P 1'
#
loop_
_entity.id
_entity.type
_entity.pdbx_description
1 polymer ?
#
loop_
_entity_poly.entity_id
_entity_poly.type
_entity_poly.pdbx_seq_one_letter_code
_entity_poly.pdbx_strand_id
1 'polypeptide(L)'
;MCTQALAAHGARVYITGRREEVLNQAVDNYHKHAKGEIIGANVTEKSDLEKIIKDISEKEPNGIQILVNNAGISGPKTEVFSNGHSIEEASQKFLKNESFDQWDSVWRTNVSGVFFTTVAFLPLLAKGGDNNMNYRSGVVNITSISGMVKISQNHFAYNASKAAAIHLTKMMACELANSKIRFNSIAPGVFPSEMTAKCGSDDRGKSDISESFDASKYKIPAGRPGRLEEMAASILYVSIPSPDISHT
;
A
#
# COMPACT_ATOMS: atom_id res chain seq x y z
N MET A 1 1.60 -6.24 -7.87
CA MET A 1 1.50 -5.27 -8.99
C MET A 1 2.66 -4.28 -8.98
N CYS A 2 2.81 -3.45 -7.94
CA CYS A 2 3.85 -2.42 -7.89
C CYS A 2 5.27 -2.97 -8.10
N THR A 3 5.62 -4.06 -7.42
CA THR A 3 6.90 -4.76 -7.60
C THR A 3 7.18 -5.12 -9.05
N GLN A 4 6.22 -5.78 -9.71
CA GLN A 4 6.37 -6.20 -11.11
C GLN A 4 6.54 -4.99 -12.03
N ALA A 5 5.74 -3.94 -11.83
CA ALA A 5 5.84 -2.72 -12.64
C ALA A 5 7.22 -2.07 -12.52
N LEU A 6 7.72 -1.88 -11.30
CA LEU A 6 9.03 -1.27 -11.04
C LEU A 6 10.16 -2.14 -11.58
N ALA A 7 10.15 -3.44 -11.29
CA ALA A 7 11.19 -4.38 -11.69
C ALA A 7 11.25 -4.59 -13.22
N ALA A 8 10.09 -4.63 -13.90
CA ALA A 8 10.02 -4.66 -15.36
C ALA A 8 10.62 -3.41 -16.02
N HIS A 9 10.61 -2.27 -15.32
CA HIS A 9 11.21 -1.01 -15.76
C HIS A 9 12.66 -0.81 -15.26
N GLY A 10 13.31 -1.88 -14.78
CA GLY A 10 14.73 -1.89 -14.45
C GLY A 10 15.07 -1.50 -13.01
N ALA A 11 14.07 -1.25 -12.15
CA ALA A 11 14.34 -0.98 -10.75
C ALA A 11 14.77 -2.27 -10.03
N ARG A 12 15.75 -2.16 -9.13
CA ARG A 12 15.95 -3.13 -8.05
C ARG A 12 14.89 -2.88 -6.99
N VAL A 13 14.13 -3.92 -6.64
CA VAL A 13 12.97 -3.84 -5.75
C VAL A 13 13.14 -4.80 -4.57
N TYR A 14 13.23 -4.23 -3.39
CA TYR A 14 13.14 -4.98 -2.14
C TYR A 14 11.65 -5.15 -1.79
N ILE A 15 11.18 -6.40 -1.70
CA ILE A 15 9.83 -6.72 -1.25
C ILE A 15 9.87 -7.20 0.19
N THR A 16 8.94 -6.69 1.00
CA THR A 16 8.87 -6.99 2.42
C THR A 16 7.52 -7.56 2.80
N GLY A 17 7.51 -8.42 3.80
CA GLY A 17 6.29 -9.08 4.26
C GLY A 17 6.55 -10.11 5.35
N ARG A 18 5.48 -10.59 5.98
CA ARG A 18 5.54 -11.56 7.09
C ARG A 18 5.63 -13.02 6.64
N ARG A 19 5.19 -13.30 5.42
CA ARG A 19 5.07 -14.66 4.87
C ARG A 19 6.21 -14.88 3.88
N GLU A 20 7.27 -15.52 4.35
CA GLU A 20 8.47 -15.78 3.55
C GLU A 20 8.16 -16.56 2.27
N GLU A 21 7.31 -17.58 2.34
CA GLU A 21 6.87 -18.36 1.19
C GLU A 21 6.26 -17.49 0.09
N VAL A 22 5.43 -16.50 0.44
CA VAL A 22 4.81 -15.58 -0.52
C VAL A 22 5.83 -14.63 -1.13
N LEU A 23 6.84 -14.21 -0.35
CA LEU A 23 7.94 -13.40 -0.87
C LEU A 23 8.78 -14.21 -1.86
N ASN A 24 9.15 -15.45 -1.51
CA ASN A 24 9.95 -16.34 -2.36
C ASN A 24 9.21 -16.67 -3.65
N GLN A 25 7.92 -17.01 -3.58
CA GLN A 25 7.09 -17.20 -4.78
C GLN A 25 7.05 -15.94 -5.65
N ALA A 26 6.96 -14.75 -5.06
CA ALA A 26 6.98 -13.50 -5.82
C ALA A 26 8.35 -13.26 -6.49
N VAL A 27 9.45 -13.59 -5.83
CA VAL A 27 10.78 -13.54 -6.44
C VAL A 27 10.85 -14.55 -7.60
N ASP A 28 10.54 -15.81 -7.37
CA ASP A 28 10.69 -16.88 -8.36
C ASP A 28 9.85 -16.64 -9.62
N ASN A 29 8.62 -16.18 -9.44
CA ASN A 29 7.67 -15.97 -10.54
C ASN A 29 7.98 -14.73 -11.38
N TYR A 30 8.58 -13.69 -10.79
CA TYR A 30 8.67 -12.38 -11.44
C TYR A 30 10.10 -11.91 -11.69
N HIS A 31 11.08 -12.38 -10.92
CA HIS A 31 12.47 -11.95 -11.07
C HIS A 31 13.05 -12.33 -12.44
N LYS A 32 12.77 -13.54 -12.94
CA LYS A 32 13.25 -14.02 -14.26
C LYS A 32 12.76 -13.19 -15.45
N HIS A 33 11.71 -12.40 -15.25
CA HIS A 33 11.10 -11.56 -16.27
C HIS A 33 11.31 -10.06 -16.02
N ALA A 34 11.97 -9.71 -14.92
CA ALA A 34 12.30 -8.34 -14.58
C ALA A 34 13.62 -7.93 -15.27
N LYS A 35 13.71 -6.66 -15.67
CA LYS A 35 14.99 -6.05 -16.05
C LYS A 35 15.84 -5.71 -14.82
N GLY A 36 15.18 -5.47 -13.69
CA GLY A 36 15.82 -5.29 -12.39
C GLY A 36 15.73 -6.53 -11.51
N GLU A 37 15.96 -6.36 -10.22
CA GLU A 37 16.08 -7.44 -9.24
C GLU A 37 14.95 -7.40 -8.21
N ILE A 38 14.47 -8.56 -7.74
CA ILE A 38 13.46 -8.63 -6.68
C ILE A 38 14.08 -9.37 -5.50
N ILE A 39 14.09 -8.76 -4.31
CA ILE A 39 14.74 -9.31 -3.12
C ILE A 39 13.72 -9.39 -1.97
N GLY A 40 13.51 -10.58 -1.42
CA GLY A 40 12.67 -10.78 -0.23
C GLY A 40 13.35 -10.31 1.05
N ALA A 41 12.61 -9.60 1.92
CA ALA A 41 13.05 -9.25 3.25
C ALA A 41 11.90 -9.37 4.26
N ASN A 42 12.06 -10.27 5.24
CA ASN A 42 11.01 -10.57 6.21
C ASN A 42 10.91 -9.45 7.27
N VAL A 43 9.71 -8.95 7.52
CA VAL A 43 9.44 -7.97 8.58
C VAL A 43 8.26 -8.49 9.40
N THR A 44 8.54 -8.96 10.61
CA THR A 44 7.52 -9.51 11.52
C THR A 44 7.12 -8.54 12.61
N GLU A 45 8.04 -7.68 13.07
CA GLU A 45 7.82 -6.71 14.16
C GLU A 45 8.52 -5.36 13.97
N LYS A 46 8.27 -4.40 14.88
CA LYS A 46 8.90 -3.06 14.85
C LYS A 46 10.43 -3.14 14.96
N SER A 47 10.95 -4.06 15.76
CA SER A 47 12.40 -4.31 15.92
C SER A 47 13.05 -4.84 14.64
N ASP A 48 12.26 -5.32 13.67
CA ASP A 48 12.78 -5.75 12.37
C ASP A 48 12.97 -4.58 11.40
N LEU A 49 12.36 -3.41 11.66
CA LEU A 49 12.58 -2.22 10.83
C LEU A 49 14.05 -1.79 10.87
N GLU A 50 14.70 -1.85 12.03
CA GLU A 50 16.13 -1.49 12.16
C GLU A 50 17.03 -2.47 11.38
N LYS A 51 16.72 -3.77 11.46
CA LYS A 51 17.47 -4.81 10.74
C LYS A 51 17.37 -4.61 9.24
N ILE A 52 16.15 -4.43 8.72
CA ILE A 52 15.96 -4.27 7.28
C ILE A 52 16.57 -2.97 6.76
N ILE A 53 16.53 -1.89 7.54
CA ILE A 53 17.20 -0.64 7.17
C ILE A 53 18.70 -0.85 7.11
N LYS A 54 19.28 -1.53 8.09
CA LYS A 54 20.71 -1.86 8.09
C LYS A 54 21.07 -2.67 6.84
N ASP A 55 20.37 -3.77 6.59
CA ASP A 55 20.63 -4.66 5.45
C ASP A 55 20.50 -3.93 4.10
N ILE A 56 19.47 -3.10 3.94
CA ILE A 56 19.28 -2.30 2.72
C ILE A 56 20.35 -1.21 2.63
N SER A 57 20.73 -0.57 3.74
CA SER A 57 21.76 0.47 3.73
C SER A 57 23.14 -0.04 3.32
N GLU A 58 23.48 -1.28 3.68
CA GLU A 58 24.73 -1.94 3.30
C GLU A 58 24.74 -2.30 1.81
N LYS A 59 23.59 -2.73 1.26
CA LYS A 59 23.42 -3.06 -0.16
C LYS A 59 23.27 -1.83 -1.04
N GLU A 60 22.68 -0.76 -0.51
CA GLU A 60 22.39 0.48 -1.20
C GLU A 60 23.10 1.64 -0.48
N PRO A 61 24.45 1.71 -0.55
CA PRO A 61 25.22 2.73 0.14
C PRO A 61 24.92 4.13 -0.37
N ASN A 62 24.29 4.29 -1.54
CA ASN A 62 23.87 5.57 -2.09
C ASN A 62 22.39 5.91 -1.76
N GLY A 63 21.74 5.13 -0.88
CA GLY A 63 20.34 5.32 -0.53
C GLY A 63 19.37 4.70 -1.52
N ILE A 64 18.08 4.91 -1.29
CA ILE A 64 16.98 4.39 -2.12
C ILE A 64 16.14 5.53 -2.70
N GLN A 65 15.46 5.24 -3.81
CA GLN A 65 14.74 6.27 -4.57
C GLN A 65 13.24 6.22 -4.31
N ILE A 66 12.68 5.04 -4.03
CA ILE A 66 11.24 4.86 -3.88
C ILE A 66 10.97 3.95 -2.67
N LEU A 67 10.14 4.42 -1.76
CA LEU A 67 9.51 3.59 -0.72
C LEU A 67 8.02 3.43 -1.03
N VAL A 68 7.53 2.19 -1.08
CA VAL A 68 6.10 1.91 -1.28
C VAL A 68 5.51 1.28 -0.02
N ASN A 69 4.72 2.06 0.72
CA ASN A 69 3.95 1.52 1.84
C ASN A 69 2.66 0.86 1.33
N ASN A 70 2.73 -0.44 1.08
CA ASN A 70 1.61 -1.22 0.55
C ASN A 70 0.86 -2.05 1.60
N ALA A 71 1.50 -2.39 2.72
CA ALA A 71 0.90 -3.25 3.73
C ALA A 71 -0.44 -2.69 4.25
N GLY A 72 -1.43 -3.56 4.40
CA GLY A 72 -2.71 -3.19 4.97
C GLY A 72 -3.66 -4.35 5.21
N ILE A 73 -4.63 -4.16 6.10
CA ILE A 73 -5.65 -5.15 6.46
C ILE A 73 -7.05 -4.50 6.48
N SER A 74 -8.10 -5.28 6.19
CA SER A 74 -9.49 -4.81 6.16
C SER A 74 -10.15 -4.71 7.54
N GLY A 75 -9.72 -5.52 8.51
CA GLY A 75 -10.37 -5.56 9.82
C GLY A 75 -11.80 -6.09 9.80
N PRO A 76 -12.61 -5.74 10.81
CA PRO A 76 -13.94 -6.28 10.99
C PRO A 76 -14.94 -5.72 9.96
N LYS A 77 -15.95 -6.52 9.65
CA LYS A 77 -17.06 -6.17 8.77
C LYS A 77 -18.39 -6.49 9.43
N THR A 78 -19.28 -5.50 9.51
CA THR A 78 -20.59 -5.64 10.13
C THR A 78 -21.68 -5.16 9.19
N GLU A 79 -22.51 -6.10 8.73
CA GLU A 79 -23.63 -5.80 7.83
C GLU A 79 -24.91 -5.58 8.63
N VAL A 80 -25.35 -4.32 8.72
CA VAL A 80 -26.56 -3.93 9.47
C VAL A 80 -27.54 -3.08 8.67
N PHE A 81 -27.06 -2.25 7.74
CA PHE A 81 -27.92 -1.26 7.05
C PHE A 81 -28.61 -1.80 5.79
N SER A 82 -28.28 -3.02 5.36
CA SER A 82 -28.82 -3.61 4.12
C SER A 82 -30.12 -4.39 4.33
N ASN A 83 -30.48 -4.73 5.57
CA ASN A 83 -31.41 -5.81 5.87
C ASN A 83 -32.63 -5.39 6.72
N GLY A 84 -32.92 -4.10 6.82
CA GLY A 84 -34.08 -3.61 7.59
C GLY A 84 -34.00 -3.85 9.10
N HIS A 85 -32.79 -4.01 9.65
CA HIS A 85 -32.57 -4.21 11.08
C HIS A 85 -33.05 -3.02 11.91
N SER A 86 -33.59 -3.30 13.10
CA SER A 86 -33.86 -2.24 14.08
C SER A 86 -32.54 -1.60 14.55
N ILE A 87 -32.61 -0.40 15.13
CA ILE A 87 -31.42 0.27 15.67
C ILE A 87 -30.81 -0.54 16.83
N GLU A 88 -31.65 -1.20 17.63
CA GLU A 88 -31.23 -2.09 18.71
C GLU A 88 -30.48 -3.30 18.16
N GLU A 89 -31.01 -3.95 17.11
CA GLU A 89 -30.34 -5.07 16.45
C GLU A 89 -29.01 -4.65 15.83
N ALA A 90 -28.96 -3.48 15.19
CA ALA A 90 -27.74 -2.93 14.62
C ALA A 90 -26.69 -2.67 15.70
N SER A 91 -27.09 -2.07 16.83
CA SER A 91 -26.23 -1.82 17.99
C SER A 91 -25.63 -3.12 18.53
N GLN A 92 -26.46 -4.13 18.78
CA GLN A 92 -25.99 -5.42 19.29
C GLN A 92 -25.04 -6.13 18.32
N LYS A 93 -25.31 -6.07 17.01
CA LYS A 93 -24.42 -6.64 15.99
C LYS A 93 -23.06 -5.94 15.95
N PHE A 94 -23.01 -4.61 16.00
CA PHE A 94 -21.74 -3.89 16.06
C PHE A 94 -20.94 -4.26 17.32
N LEU A 95 -21.57 -4.21 18.49
CA LEU A 95 -20.90 -4.53 19.76
C LEU A 95 -20.42 -5.99 19.83
N LYS A 96 -21.11 -6.91 19.15
CA LYS A 96 -20.72 -8.33 19.11
C LYS A 96 -19.62 -8.62 18.09
N ASN A 97 -19.69 -8.01 16.91
CA ASN A 97 -18.83 -8.38 15.77
C ASN A 97 -17.56 -7.53 15.67
N GLU A 98 -17.51 -6.39 16.38
CA GLU A 98 -16.37 -5.49 16.38
C GLU A 98 -15.81 -5.33 17.80
N SER A 99 -14.49 -5.34 17.93
CA SER A 99 -13.79 -5.07 19.17
C SER A 99 -12.75 -3.95 19.01
N PHE A 100 -12.36 -3.33 20.13
CA PHE A 100 -11.27 -2.36 20.15
C PHE A 100 -9.97 -2.96 19.62
N ASP A 101 -9.61 -4.19 19.99
CA ASP A 101 -8.40 -4.87 19.49
C ASP A 101 -8.40 -5.02 17.96
N GLN A 102 -9.56 -5.31 17.35
CA GLN A 102 -9.68 -5.40 15.90
C GLN A 102 -9.49 -4.02 15.24
N TRP A 103 -10.06 -2.97 15.82
CA TRP A 103 -9.86 -1.59 15.37
C TRP A 103 -8.39 -1.16 15.52
N ASP A 104 -7.77 -1.46 16.64
CA ASP A 104 -6.38 -1.14 16.95
C ASP A 104 -5.42 -1.85 15.99
N SER A 105 -5.70 -3.12 15.66
CA SER A 105 -4.92 -3.87 14.67
C SER A 105 -4.95 -3.22 13.27
N VAL A 106 -6.14 -2.75 12.85
CA VAL A 106 -6.32 -2.02 11.58
C VAL A 106 -5.53 -0.72 11.62
N TRP A 107 -5.67 0.06 12.69
CA TRP A 107 -4.96 1.33 12.84
C TRP A 107 -3.44 1.14 12.87
N ARG A 108 -2.97 0.16 13.66
CA ARG A 108 -1.56 -0.19 13.80
C ARG A 108 -0.94 -0.51 12.46
N THR A 109 -1.62 -1.27 11.60
CA THR A 109 -1.11 -1.65 10.29
C THR A 109 -1.24 -0.52 9.27
N ASN A 110 -2.46 0.00 9.09
CA ASN A 110 -2.80 0.90 7.99
C ASN A 110 -2.35 2.34 8.20
N VAL A 111 -2.09 2.75 9.45
CA VAL A 111 -1.73 4.14 9.80
C VAL A 111 -0.36 4.18 10.47
N SER A 112 -0.22 3.56 11.65
CA SER A 112 1.05 3.61 12.39
C SER A 112 2.18 2.93 11.62
N GLY A 113 1.92 1.78 10.99
CA GLY A 113 2.88 1.07 10.17
C GLY A 113 3.42 1.91 9.02
N VAL A 114 2.54 2.64 8.33
CA VAL A 114 2.91 3.58 7.27
C VAL A 114 3.83 4.67 7.82
N PHE A 115 3.47 5.29 8.94
CA PHE A 115 4.27 6.35 9.55
C PHE A 115 5.67 5.85 9.95
N PHE A 116 5.74 4.81 10.77
CA PHE A 116 7.01 4.33 11.31
C PHE A 116 7.93 3.76 10.23
N THR A 117 7.38 3.05 9.24
CA THR A 117 8.18 2.60 8.09
C THR A 117 8.73 3.81 7.32
N THR A 118 7.90 4.82 7.06
CA THR A 118 8.34 6.03 6.35
C THR A 118 9.46 6.74 7.09
N VAL A 119 9.27 7.04 8.38
CA VAL A 119 10.25 7.76 9.20
C VAL A 119 11.58 7.02 9.27
N ALA A 120 11.53 5.70 9.42
CA ALA A 120 12.74 4.90 9.55
C ALA A 120 13.57 4.86 8.24
N PHE A 121 12.92 4.97 7.08
CA PHE A 121 13.59 5.01 5.77
C PHE A 121 13.98 6.41 5.30
N LEU A 122 13.62 7.49 6.01
CA LEU A 122 13.96 8.86 5.62
C LEU A 122 15.46 9.08 5.34
N PRO A 123 16.42 8.56 6.16
CA PRO A 123 17.84 8.75 5.89
C PRO A 123 18.29 8.14 4.55
N LEU A 124 17.79 6.96 4.21
CA LEU A 124 18.12 6.30 2.93
C LEU A 124 17.47 7.01 1.75
N LEU A 125 16.23 7.51 1.92
CA LEU A 125 15.54 8.28 0.88
C LEU A 125 16.24 9.61 0.61
N ALA A 126 16.65 10.33 1.65
CA ALA A 126 17.39 11.59 1.53
C ALA A 126 18.72 11.37 0.78
N LYS A 127 19.50 10.36 1.20
CA LYS A 127 20.75 10.00 0.52
C LYS A 127 20.53 9.65 -0.97
N GLY A 128 19.43 8.96 -1.27
CA GLY A 128 19.06 8.60 -2.64
C GLY A 128 18.70 9.79 -3.53
N GLY A 129 18.23 10.90 -2.95
CA GLY A 129 17.89 12.13 -3.68
C GLY A 129 19.08 13.05 -3.91
N ASP A 130 20.13 12.94 -3.09
CA ASP A 130 21.34 13.77 -3.17
C ASP A 130 22.37 13.28 -4.20
N ASN A 131 22.07 12.22 -4.96
CA ASN A 131 23.00 11.54 -5.86
C ASN A 131 23.32 12.29 -7.18
N ASN A 132 23.23 13.62 -7.21
CA ASN A 132 23.54 14.50 -8.36
C ASN A 132 22.71 14.27 -9.63
N MET A 133 21.60 13.53 -9.56
CA MET A 133 20.78 13.21 -10.74
C MET A 133 19.66 14.24 -11.03
N ASN A 134 19.62 15.39 -10.32
CA ASN A 134 18.53 16.38 -10.39
C ASN A 134 17.13 15.79 -10.11
N TYR A 135 17.05 14.73 -9.31
CA TYR A 135 15.82 13.99 -9.06
C TYR A 135 15.58 13.79 -7.57
N ARG A 136 14.31 13.80 -7.17
CA ARG A 136 13.88 13.61 -5.78
C ARG A 136 13.34 12.21 -5.53
N SER A 137 13.87 11.55 -4.49
CA SER A 137 13.30 10.32 -3.93
C SER A 137 11.84 10.51 -3.52
N GLY A 138 11.09 9.43 -3.45
CA GLY A 138 9.65 9.47 -3.20
C GLY A 138 9.14 8.38 -2.27
N VAL A 139 8.11 8.72 -1.51
CA VAL A 139 7.29 7.79 -0.74
C VAL A 139 5.91 7.71 -1.40
N VAL A 140 5.44 6.49 -1.62
CA VAL A 140 4.12 6.19 -2.16
C VAL A 140 3.33 5.36 -1.16
N ASN A 141 2.27 5.93 -0.62
CA ASN A 141 1.36 5.23 0.29
C ASN A 141 0.18 4.65 -0.49
N ILE A 142 -0.01 3.33 -0.42
CA ILE A 142 -1.18 2.67 -1.03
C ILE A 142 -2.36 2.79 -0.06
N THR A 143 -3.24 3.75 -0.33
CA THR A 143 -4.43 4.02 0.48
C THR A 143 -5.62 3.24 -0.07
N SER A 144 -6.79 3.87 -0.24
CA SER A 144 -8.00 3.28 -0.83
C SER A 144 -9.05 4.37 -1.06
N ILE A 145 -9.91 4.19 -2.06
CA ILE A 145 -11.13 5.00 -2.21
C ILE A 145 -12.02 4.95 -0.95
N SER A 146 -11.91 3.89 -0.15
CA SER A 146 -12.59 3.72 1.13
C SER A 146 -12.29 4.85 2.12
N GLY A 147 -11.15 5.54 1.97
CA GLY A 147 -10.82 6.73 2.76
C GLY A 147 -11.44 8.04 2.26
N MET A 148 -12.17 8.01 1.14
CA MET A 148 -12.73 9.19 0.47
C MET A 148 -14.25 9.13 0.34
N VAL A 149 -14.83 7.93 0.27
CA VAL A 149 -16.28 7.75 0.09
C VAL A 149 -17.04 7.91 1.41
N LYS A 150 -18.32 8.30 1.31
CA LYS A 150 -19.22 8.45 2.46
C LYS A 150 -19.82 7.12 2.95
N ILE A 151 -19.86 6.11 2.09
CA ILE A 151 -20.44 4.80 2.42
C ILE A 151 -19.42 3.93 3.13
N SER A 152 -19.81 3.31 4.25
CA SER A 152 -18.90 2.48 5.05
C SER A 152 -18.52 1.17 4.36
N GLN A 153 -19.29 0.71 3.36
CA GLN A 153 -19.11 -0.61 2.75
C GLN A 153 -19.02 -1.74 3.79
N ASN A 154 -19.69 -1.56 4.94
CA ASN A 154 -19.69 -2.44 6.11
C ASN A 154 -18.35 -2.55 6.88
N HIS A 155 -17.31 -1.75 6.59
CA HIS A 155 -16.00 -1.78 7.29
C HIS A 155 -15.54 -0.39 7.79
N PHE A 156 -16.16 0.12 8.85
CA PHE A 156 -15.84 1.46 9.38
C PHE A 156 -14.38 1.65 9.78
N ALA A 157 -13.79 0.68 10.49
CA ALA A 157 -12.38 0.71 10.91
C ALA A 157 -11.44 0.90 9.70
N TYR A 158 -11.69 0.18 8.61
CA TYR A 158 -10.90 0.27 7.39
C TYR A 158 -11.01 1.65 6.75
N ASN A 159 -12.23 2.14 6.52
CA ASN A 159 -12.46 3.45 5.91
C ASN A 159 -11.80 4.57 6.71
N ALA A 160 -11.99 4.57 8.03
CA ALA A 160 -11.36 5.54 8.92
C ALA A 160 -9.83 5.48 8.83
N SER A 161 -9.24 4.28 8.87
CA SER A 161 -7.79 4.10 8.76
C SER A 161 -7.22 4.57 7.41
N LYS A 162 -7.93 4.34 6.31
CA LYS A 162 -7.48 4.78 4.98
C LYS A 162 -7.65 6.28 4.77
N ALA A 163 -8.67 6.90 5.38
CA ALA A 163 -8.77 8.36 5.45
C ALA A 163 -7.61 8.97 6.26
N ALA A 164 -7.27 8.36 7.40
CA ALA A 164 -6.12 8.75 8.20
C ALA A 164 -4.79 8.60 7.42
N ALA A 165 -4.60 7.52 6.66
CA ALA A 165 -3.41 7.33 5.82
C ALA A 165 -3.30 8.38 4.68
N ILE A 166 -4.42 8.78 4.08
CA ILE A 166 -4.46 9.88 3.10
C ILE A 166 -4.03 11.19 3.77
N HIS A 167 -4.59 11.50 4.94
CA HIS A 167 -4.25 12.72 5.67
C HIS A 167 -2.79 12.71 6.15
N LEU A 168 -2.30 11.57 6.66
CA LEU A 168 -0.92 11.36 7.04
C LEU A 168 0.04 11.63 5.88
N THR A 169 -0.31 11.20 4.66
CA THR A 169 0.48 11.49 3.46
C THR A 169 0.61 13.00 3.22
N LYS A 170 -0.48 13.76 3.40
CA LYS A 170 -0.48 15.23 3.26
C LYS A 170 0.37 15.89 4.35
N MET A 171 0.25 15.44 5.60
CA MET A 171 1.05 15.94 6.71
C MET A 171 2.55 15.71 6.46
N MET A 172 2.94 14.49 6.06
CA MET A 172 4.34 14.18 5.75
C MET A 172 4.86 15.00 4.56
N ALA A 173 4.04 15.19 3.51
CA ALA A 173 4.42 16.04 2.38
C ALA A 173 4.69 17.49 2.80
N CYS A 174 3.88 18.03 3.71
CA CYS A 174 3.99 19.41 4.19
C CYS A 174 5.17 19.58 5.15
N GLU A 175 5.24 18.77 6.21
CA GLU A 175 6.23 18.90 7.28
C GLU A 175 7.64 18.51 6.83
N LEU A 176 7.75 17.58 5.88
CA LEU A 176 9.05 17.07 5.40
C LEU A 176 9.45 17.67 4.05
N ALA A 177 8.83 18.77 3.61
CA ALA A 177 9.13 19.39 2.31
C ALA A 177 10.64 19.72 2.12
N ASN A 178 11.31 20.14 3.21
CA ASN A 178 12.75 20.47 3.20
C ASN A 178 13.67 19.26 3.07
N SER A 179 13.16 18.03 3.28
CA SER A 179 13.94 16.80 3.09
C SER A 179 14.21 16.48 1.63
N LYS A 180 13.62 17.24 0.69
CA LYS A 180 13.65 16.97 -0.76
C LYS A 180 13.09 15.59 -1.14
N ILE A 181 12.30 14.97 -0.26
CA ILE A 181 11.56 13.73 -0.52
C ILE A 181 10.12 14.09 -0.91
N ARG A 182 9.60 13.44 -1.96
CA ARG A 182 8.20 13.59 -2.39
C ARG A 182 7.32 12.60 -1.64
N PHE A 183 6.10 12.99 -1.27
CA PHE A 183 5.15 12.10 -0.62
C PHE A 183 3.84 12.10 -1.41
N ASN A 184 3.44 10.93 -1.91
CA ASN A 184 2.22 10.75 -2.67
C ASN A 184 1.42 9.57 -2.14
N SER A 185 0.14 9.53 -2.45
CA SER A 185 -0.70 8.35 -2.19
C SER A 185 -1.46 7.96 -3.44
N ILE A 186 -1.61 6.66 -3.64
CA ILE A 186 -2.52 6.09 -4.64
C ILE A 186 -3.70 5.56 -3.85
N ALA A 187 -4.92 5.89 -4.27
CA ALA A 187 -6.18 5.42 -3.66
C ALA A 187 -6.87 4.43 -4.61
N PRO A 188 -6.55 3.12 -4.56
CA PRO A 188 -7.14 2.17 -5.48
C PRO A 188 -8.63 1.99 -5.21
N GLY A 189 -9.38 1.77 -6.28
CA GLY A 189 -10.74 1.24 -6.23
C GLY A 189 -10.74 -0.27 -6.05
N VAL A 190 -11.65 -0.96 -6.73
CA VAL A 190 -11.69 -2.42 -6.73
C VAL A 190 -10.64 -2.95 -7.71
N PHE A 191 -9.56 -3.52 -7.17
CA PHE A 191 -8.52 -4.21 -7.93
C PHE A 191 -8.40 -5.67 -7.49
N PRO A 192 -7.95 -6.59 -8.36
CA PRO A 192 -7.65 -7.95 -7.97
C PRO A 192 -6.51 -8.02 -6.95
N SER A 193 -6.77 -8.60 -5.78
CA SER A 193 -5.81 -8.85 -4.69
C SER A 193 -6.34 -9.95 -3.77
N GLU A 194 -5.51 -10.53 -2.91
CA GLU A 194 -5.96 -11.52 -1.91
C GLU A 194 -7.09 -10.96 -1.02
N MET A 195 -7.11 -9.64 -0.80
CA MET A 195 -8.11 -8.96 0.01
C MET A 195 -9.47 -8.84 -0.69
N THR A 196 -9.49 -8.90 -2.02
CA THR A 196 -10.69 -8.68 -2.85
C THR A 196 -11.13 -9.94 -3.58
N ALA A 197 -10.24 -10.93 -3.78
CA ALA A 197 -10.55 -12.22 -4.36
C ALA A 197 -11.15 -13.16 -3.32
N LYS A 198 -12.41 -13.55 -3.56
CA LYS A 198 -13.09 -14.59 -2.76
C LYS A 198 -12.53 -15.99 -3.03
N CYS A 199 -11.89 -16.19 -4.17
CA CYS A 199 -11.39 -17.49 -4.64
C CYS A 199 -9.88 -17.69 -4.42
N GLY A 200 -9.20 -16.76 -3.74
CA GLY A 200 -7.76 -16.82 -3.53
C GLY A 200 -6.93 -16.30 -4.72
N SER A 201 -5.63 -16.62 -4.71
CA SER A 201 -4.69 -16.31 -5.78
C SER A 201 -4.33 -17.58 -6.55
N ASP A 202 -4.03 -17.46 -7.85
CA ASP A 202 -3.50 -18.57 -8.66
C ASP A 202 -2.08 -18.96 -8.20
N ASP A 203 -1.52 -20.02 -8.80
CA ASP A 203 -0.16 -20.52 -8.49
C ASP A 203 0.97 -19.49 -8.72
N ARG A 204 0.65 -18.36 -9.37
CA ARG A 204 1.57 -17.23 -9.60
C ARG A 204 1.33 -16.09 -8.60
N GLY A 205 0.48 -16.28 -7.61
CA GLY A 205 0.07 -15.25 -6.66
C GLY A 205 -0.79 -14.14 -7.30
N LYS A 206 -1.37 -14.37 -8.50
CA LYS A 206 -2.29 -13.43 -9.12
C LYS A 206 -3.71 -13.73 -8.64
N SER A 207 -4.31 -12.75 -8.02
CA SER A 207 -5.72 -12.80 -7.67
C SER A 207 -6.56 -12.41 -8.88
N ASP A 208 -7.70 -13.08 -9.07
CA ASP A 208 -8.73 -12.69 -10.03
C ASP A 208 -10.05 -12.42 -9.28
N ILE A 209 -10.77 -11.42 -9.73
CA ILE A 209 -12.09 -11.05 -9.21
C ILE A 209 -13.14 -10.98 -10.31
N SER A 210 -12.81 -11.28 -11.57
CA SER A 210 -13.70 -11.20 -12.72
C SER A 210 -15.05 -11.90 -12.49
N GLU A 211 -15.03 -13.11 -11.91
CA GLU A 211 -16.23 -13.89 -11.61
C GLU A 211 -17.01 -13.42 -10.37
N SER A 212 -16.33 -12.75 -9.43
CA SER A 212 -16.91 -12.29 -8.16
C SER A 212 -17.27 -10.80 -8.14
N PHE A 213 -16.89 -10.07 -9.18
CA PHE A 213 -17.07 -8.64 -9.31
C PHE A 213 -18.48 -8.34 -9.82
N ASP A 214 -19.27 -7.71 -8.97
CA ASP A 214 -20.58 -7.21 -9.32
C ASP A 214 -20.52 -5.71 -9.59
N ALA A 215 -20.48 -5.34 -10.88
CA ALA A 215 -20.46 -3.94 -11.32
C ALA A 215 -21.66 -3.15 -10.78
N SER A 216 -22.81 -3.79 -10.62
CA SER A 216 -24.04 -3.15 -10.13
C SER A 216 -23.95 -2.79 -8.64
N LYS A 217 -23.25 -3.62 -7.85
CA LYS A 217 -23.00 -3.38 -6.42
C LYS A 217 -22.04 -2.22 -6.18
N TYR A 218 -21.00 -2.10 -7.00
CA TYR A 218 -19.96 -1.08 -6.80
C TYR A 218 -20.24 0.25 -7.52
N LYS A 219 -21.23 0.29 -8.42
CA LYS A 219 -21.59 1.47 -9.23
C LYS A 219 -20.38 2.10 -9.91
N ILE A 220 -19.44 1.27 -10.37
CA ILE A 220 -18.22 1.72 -11.04
C ILE A 220 -18.58 2.09 -12.49
N PRO A 221 -18.39 3.35 -12.92
CA PRO A 221 -18.80 3.78 -14.27
C PRO A 221 -18.15 2.97 -15.41
N ALA A 222 -16.92 2.51 -15.20
CA ALA A 222 -16.21 1.67 -16.17
C ALA A 222 -16.79 0.25 -16.31
N GLY A 223 -17.69 -0.18 -15.41
CA GLY A 223 -18.33 -1.50 -15.45
C GLY A 223 -17.41 -2.68 -15.15
N ARG A 224 -16.16 -2.45 -14.73
CA ARG A 224 -15.14 -3.47 -14.51
C ARG A 224 -14.22 -3.13 -13.33
N PRO A 225 -13.50 -4.10 -12.76
CA PRO A 225 -12.42 -3.82 -11.83
C PRO A 225 -11.22 -3.17 -12.53
N GLY A 226 -10.33 -2.59 -11.73
CA GLY A 226 -9.04 -2.09 -12.18
C GLY A 226 -8.12 -3.23 -12.63
N ARG A 227 -7.23 -2.94 -13.57
CA ARG A 227 -6.25 -3.89 -14.13
C ARG A 227 -4.86 -3.65 -13.58
N LEU A 228 -4.01 -4.68 -13.66
CA LEU A 228 -2.62 -4.60 -13.20
C LEU A 228 -1.86 -3.45 -13.89
N GLU A 229 -2.11 -3.24 -15.18
CA GLU A 229 -1.48 -2.20 -15.99
C GLU A 229 -1.89 -0.80 -15.55
N GLU A 230 -3.11 -0.62 -15.03
CA GLU A 230 -3.59 0.66 -14.52
C GLU A 230 -2.93 1.00 -13.18
N MET A 231 -2.71 -0.01 -12.33
CA MET A 231 -1.88 0.15 -11.13
C MET A 231 -0.43 0.41 -11.49
N ALA A 232 0.12 -0.30 -12.49
CA ALA A 232 1.48 -0.13 -12.97
C ALA A 232 1.72 1.30 -13.49
N ALA A 233 0.81 1.82 -14.32
CA ALA A 233 0.89 3.19 -14.82
C ALA A 233 0.84 4.21 -13.68
N SER A 234 -0.04 4.00 -12.69
CA SER A 234 -0.15 4.88 -11.53
C SER A 234 1.13 4.90 -10.69
N ILE A 235 1.68 3.72 -10.35
CA ILE A 235 2.90 3.64 -9.54
C ILE A 235 4.09 4.21 -10.29
N LEU A 236 4.22 3.94 -11.59
CA LEU A 236 5.29 4.50 -12.40
C LEU A 236 5.17 6.02 -12.43
N TYR A 237 4.01 6.58 -12.75
CA TYR A 237 3.79 8.02 -12.81
C TYR A 237 4.21 8.76 -11.52
N VAL A 238 3.74 8.31 -10.36
CA VAL A 238 4.09 8.97 -9.09
C VAL A 238 5.54 8.73 -8.66
N SER A 239 6.17 7.69 -9.21
CA SER A 239 7.57 7.33 -8.98
C SER A 239 8.53 7.98 -9.98
N ILE A 240 8.03 8.62 -11.04
CA ILE A 240 8.89 9.28 -12.02
C ILE A 240 9.71 10.36 -11.30
N PRO A 241 11.04 10.38 -11.55
CA PRO A 241 11.89 11.46 -11.10
C PRO A 241 11.40 12.81 -11.67
N SER A 242 10.94 13.72 -10.80
CA SER A 242 10.66 15.11 -11.20
C SER A 242 11.95 15.93 -11.06
N PRO A 243 12.29 16.77 -12.06
CA PRO A 243 13.36 17.74 -11.90
C PRO A 243 13.06 18.68 -10.73
N ASP A 244 14.12 19.11 -10.04
CA ASP A 244 14.02 20.09 -8.96
C ASP A 244 13.57 21.45 -9.53
N ILE A 245 12.36 21.90 -9.14
CA ILE A 245 11.80 23.18 -9.56
C ILE A 245 12.08 24.28 -8.52
N SER A 246 12.85 24.03 -7.46
CA SER A 246 13.09 25.02 -6.39
C SER A 246 14.02 26.19 -6.79
N HIS A 247 14.19 26.44 -8.09
CA HIS A 247 14.95 27.57 -8.64
C HIS A 247 14.13 28.48 -9.57
N THR A 248 12.79 28.44 -9.51
CA THR A 248 11.91 29.45 -10.13
C THR A 248 11.18 30.27 -9.07
#